data_AF-A0A973GAD4-F1
#
_entry.id   AF-A0A973GAD4-F1
#
_cell.length_a   1.000
_cell.length_b   1.000
_cell.length_c   1.000
_cell.angle_alpha   90.00
_cell.angle_beta   90.00
_cell.angle_gamma   90.00
#
_symmetry.space_group_name_H-M   'P 1'
#
loop_
_entity.id
_entity.type
_entity.pdbx_description
1 polymer ?
#
loop_
_entity_poly.entity_id
_entity_poly.type
_entity_poly.pdbx_seq_one_letter_code
_entity_poly.pdbx_strand_id
1 'polypeptide(L)'
;MPAGDSAGAEARRQLALADAHAAAADEARAAAARYGIADVTEKATARALAPLAAVGHHLLADRRWPGSRRAQVDLVVVGPGGVFVVDTKAWREVSIADGRIFRGQDDATDDLMNLADLGYTIE
;
A
#
# COMPACT_ATOMS: atom_id res chain seq x y z
N MET A 1 -40.07 41.71 -7.05
CA MET A 1 -39.24 40.52 -6.79
C MET A 1 -38.48 40.77 -5.50
N PRO A 2 -38.72 40.04 -4.39
CA PRO A 2 -38.10 40.36 -3.12
C PRO A 2 -36.66 39.81 -3.10
N ALA A 3 -35.70 40.65 -2.77
CA ALA A 3 -34.26 40.33 -2.75
C ALA A 3 -33.84 39.31 -1.65
N GLY A 4 -34.76 38.85 -0.81
CA GLY A 4 -34.50 37.88 0.26
C GLY A 4 -34.44 36.42 -0.20
N ASP A 5 -35.21 36.06 -1.23
CA ASP A 5 -35.27 34.68 -1.74
C ASP A 5 -33.95 34.27 -2.44
N SER A 6 -33.28 35.23 -3.09
CA SER A 6 -31.99 35.00 -3.74
C SER A 6 -30.85 34.86 -2.73
N ALA A 7 -30.85 35.64 -1.65
CA ALA A 7 -29.85 35.55 -0.59
C ALA A 7 -29.93 34.22 0.19
N GLY A 8 -31.15 33.77 0.51
CA GLY A 8 -31.36 32.47 1.18
C GLY A 8 -30.99 31.28 0.29
N ALA A 9 -31.28 31.35 -1.01
CA ALA A 9 -30.86 30.33 -1.97
C ALA A 9 -29.33 30.28 -2.13
N GLU A 10 -28.68 31.45 -2.17
CA GLU A 10 -27.22 31.52 -2.24
C GLU A 10 -26.55 31.01 -0.96
N ALA A 11 -27.06 31.36 0.22
CA ALA A 11 -26.55 30.85 1.49
C ALA A 11 -26.60 29.31 1.55
N ARG A 12 -27.71 28.70 1.09
CA ARG A 12 -27.82 27.23 1.01
C ARG A 12 -26.83 26.62 0.03
N ARG A 13 -26.59 27.26 -1.12
CA ARG A 13 -25.57 26.82 -2.09
C ARG A 13 -24.17 26.86 -1.50
N GLN A 14 -23.82 27.95 -0.82
CA GLN A 14 -22.50 28.10 -0.20
C GLN A 14 -22.27 27.09 0.94
N LEU A 15 -23.30 26.81 1.74
CA LEU A 15 -23.23 25.74 2.76
C LEU A 15 -23.03 24.36 2.13
N ALA A 16 -23.79 24.03 1.08
CA ALA A 16 -23.62 22.76 0.37
C ALA A 16 -22.23 22.61 -0.27
N LEU A 17 -21.67 23.70 -0.79
CA LEU A 17 -20.29 23.72 -1.29
C LEU A 17 -19.26 23.49 -0.16
N ALA A 18 -19.47 24.12 0.99
CA ALA A 18 -18.61 23.93 2.16
C ALA A 18 -18.64 22.46 2.64
N ASP A 19 -19.82 21.85 2.71
CA ASP A 19 -19.98 20.44 3.09
C ASP A 19 -19.28 19.50 2.08
N ALA A 20 -19.42 19.76 0.79
CA ALA A 20 -18.75 19.00 -0.26
C ALA A 20 -17.22 19.11 -0.16
N HIS A 21 -16.69 20.31 0.12
CA HIS A 21 -15.25 20.50 0.32
C HIS A 21 -14.74 19.79 1.59
N ALA A 22 -15.53 19.76 2.66
CA ALA A 22 -15.17 19.04 3.87
C ALA A 22 -15.06 17.52 3.60
N ALA A 23 -16.04 16.94 2.91
CA ALA A 23 -16.01 15.53 2.52
C ALA A 23 -14.79 15.20 1.64
N ALA A 24 -14.52 16.00 0.62
CA ALA A 24 -13.35 15.81 -0.24
C ALA A 24 -12.02 15.92 0.54
N ALA A 25 -11.94 16.83 1.52
CA ALA A 25 -10.76 16.96 2.37
C ALA A 25 -10.56 15.71 3.25
N ASP A 26 -11.62 15.14 3.79
CA ASP A 26 -11.55 13.91 4.60
C ASP A 26 -11.14 12.69 3.76
N GLU A 27 -11.66 12.57 2.52
CA GLU A 27 -11.22 11.55 1.57
C GLU A 27 -9.73 11.67 1.24
N ALA A 28 -9.25 12.89 0.99
CA ALA A 28 -7.84 13.17 0.70
C ALA A 28 -6.94 12.85 1.91
N ARG A 29 -7.37 13.19 3.14
CA ARG A 29 -6.64 12.83 4.37
C ARG A 29 -6.59 11.33 4.57
N ALA A 30 -7.70 10.63 4.36
CA ALA A 30 -7.74 9.17 4.44
C ALA A 30 -6.81 8.52 3.40
N ALA A 31 -6.77 9.04 2.17
CA ALA A 31 -5.82 8.59 1.16
C ALA A 31 -4.37 8.83 1.56
N ALA A 32 -4.03 10.03 2.03
CA ALA A 32 -2.69 10.37 2.51
C ALA A 32 -2.26 9.47 3.67
N ALA A 33 -3.16 9.17 4.62
CA ALA A 33 -2.88 8.25 5.72
C ALA A 33 -2.56 6.83 5.22
N ARG A 34 -3.32 6.32 4.24
CA ARG A 34 -3.04 5.01 3.62
C ARG A 34 -1.67 4.96 2.96
N TYR A 35 -1.31 5.99 2.18
CA TYR A 35 0.00 6.07 1.53
C TYR A 35 1.14 6.25 2.54
N GLY A 36 0.93 7.05 3.58
CA GLY A 36 1.93 7.27 4.64
C GLY A 36 2.23 6.00 5.43
N ILE A 37 1.23 5.14 5.67
CA ILE A 37 1.44 3.84 6.32
C ILE A 37 2.37 2.97 5.46
N ALA A 38 2.13 2.89 4.14
CA ALA A 38 2.95 2.10 3.23
C ALA A 38 4.42 2.55 3.21
N ASP A 39 4.69 3.84 3.03
CA ASP A 39 6.05 4.39 3.00
C ASP A 39 6.79 4.21 4.35
N VAL A 40 6.09 4.36 5.47
CA VAL A 40 6.67 4.11 6.80
C VAL A 40 6.98 2.62 6.99
N THR A 41 6.12 1.72 6.51
CA THR A 41 6.32 0.28 6.66
C THR A 41 7.48 -0.23 5.80
N GLU A 42 7.60 0.20 4.54
CA GLU A 42 8.73 -0.16 3.68
C GLU A 42 10.07 0.30 4.25
N LYS A 43 10.13 1.56 4.75
CA LYS A 43 11.33 2.08 5.42
C LYS A 43 11.64 1.33 6.71
N ALA A 44 10.62 0.91 7.46
CA ALA A 44 10.82 0.11 8.67
C ALA A 44 11.39 -1.28 8.33
N THR A 45 10.85 -1.95 7.31
CA THR A 45 11.36 -3.24 6.82
C THR A 45 12.83 -3.12 6.38
N ALA A 46 13.16 -2.12 5.56
CA ALA A 46 14.53 -1.91 5.11
C ALA A 46 15.49 -1.66 6.29
N ARG A 47 15.07 -0.87 7.30
CA ARG A 47 15.86 -0.66 8.52
C ARG A 47 16.05 -1.94 9.34
N ALA A 48 15.01 -2.76 9.47
CA ALA A 48 15.09 -4.03 10.19
C ALA A 48 16.06 -5.01 9.52
N LEU A 49 16.14 -4.97 8.19
CA LEU A 49 17.02 -5.84 7.40
C LEU A 49 18.43 -5.26 7.17
N ALA A 50 18.64 -3.96 7.39
CA ALA A 50 19.93 -3.31 7.21
C ALA A 50 21.13 -4.01 7.88
N PRO A 51 21.02 -4.61 9.09
CA PRO A 51 22.12 -5.35 9.69
C PRO A 51 22.60 -6.56 8.87
N LEU A 52 21.77 -7.13 8.00
CA LEU A 52 22.17 -8.25 7.13
C LEU A 52 23.27 -7.87 6.13
N ALA A 53 23.42 -6.57 5.84
CA ALA A 53 24.52 -6.08 5.02
C ALA A 53 25.90 -6.39 5.63
N ALA A 54 26.00 -6.41 6.96
CA ALA A 54 27.24 -6.74 7.67
C ALA A 54 27.65 -8.22 7.50
N VAL A 55 26.70 -9.09 7.11
CA VAL A 55 26.93 -10.53 6.89
C VAL A 55 26.75 -10.92 5.42
N GLY A 56 27.00 -9.99 4.51
CA GLY A 56 27.10 -10.26 3.07
C GLY A 56 25.78 -10.26 2.29
N HIS A 57 24.71 -9.71 2.86
CA HIS A 57 23.46 -9.51 2.10
C HIS A 57 23.41 -8.13 1.46
N HIS A 58 22.77 -8.03 0.30
CA HIS A 58 22.55 -6.81 -0.45
C HIS A 58 21.05 -6.56 -0.59
N LEU A 59 20.61 -5.36 -0.21
CA LEU A 59 19.21 -4.94 -0.26
C LEU A 59 19.01 -4.07 -1.50
N LEU A 60 18.09 -4.48 -2.37
CA LEU A 60 17.74 -3.79 -3.62
C LEU A 60 16.27 -3.39 -3.56
N ALA A 61 15.99 -2.13 -3.22
CA ALA A 61 14.63 -1.60 -3.16
C ALA A 61 14.08 -1.22 -4.54
N ASP A 62 12.76 -1.10 -4.64
CA ASP A 62 12.00 -0.55 -5.79
C ASP A 62 12.38 -1.18 -7.13
N ARG A 63 12.39 -2.51 -7.18
CA ARG A 63 12.83 -3.23 -8.37
C ARG A 63 11.65 -3.56 -9.27
N ARG A 64 11.77 -3.13 -10.53
CA ARG A 64 10.85 -3.58 -11.58
C ARG A 64 11.11 -5.05 -11.90
N TRP A 65 10.04 -5.84 -11.99
CA TRP A 65 10.15 -7.25 -12.36
C TRP A 65 10.46 -7.43 -13.85
N PRO A 66 11.47 -8.24 -14.22
CA PRO A 66 11.72 -8.61 -15.62
C PRO A 66 10.48 -9.22 -16.28
N GLY A 67 10.24 -8.92 -17.56
CA GLY A 67 9.06 -9.43 -18.28
C GLY A 67 7.72 -8.78 -17.90
N SER A 68 7.63 -8.04 -16.79
CA SER A 68 6.42 -7.30 -16.42
C SER A 68 6.53 -5.79 -16.70
N ARG A 69 5.44 -5.22 -17.24
CA ARG A 69 5.30 -3.77 -17.41
C ARG A 69 4.78 -3.06 -16.16
N ARG A 70 4.17 -3.79 -15.23
CA ARG A 70 3.46 -3.22 -14.08
C ARG A 70 3.91 -3.79 -12.73
N ALA A 71 4.48 -4.99 -12.71
CA ALA A 71 4.93 -5.58 -11.46
C ALA A 71 6.22 -4.90 -10.98
N GLN A 72 6.16 -4.43 -9.74
CA GLN A 72 7.27 -3.92 -8.96
C GLN A 72 7.34 -4.76 -7.69
N VAL A 73 8.54 -5.01 -7.21
CA VAL A 73 8.78 -5.65 -5.90
C VAL A 73 9.44 -4.62 -4.99
N ASP A 74 8.93 -4.52 -3.77
CA ASP A 74 9.35 -3.51 -2.80
C ASP A 74 10.83 -3.67 -2.45
N LEU A 75 11.26 -4.91 -2.20
CA LEU A 75 12.64 -5.22 -1.82
C LEU A 75 13.08 -6.60 -2.31
N VAL A 76 14.29 -6.66 -2.87
CA VAL A 76 15.00 -7.93 -3.13
C VAL A 76 16.23 -7.99 -2.23
N VAL A 77 16.37 -9.09 -1.49
CA VAL A 77 17.55 -9.37 -0.65
C VAL A 77 18.38 -10.48 -1.29
N VAL A 78 19.64 -10.20 -1.58
CA VAL A 78 20.57 -11.15 -2.22
C VAL A 78 21.72 -11.43 -1.27
N GLY A 79 22.01 -12.69 -0.96
CA GLY A 79 23.13 -13.02 -0.08
C GLY A 79 23.49 -14.50 -0.04
N PRO A 80 24.32 -14.91 0.93
CA PRO A 80 24.82 -16.28 1.04
C PRO A 80 23.73 -17.37 1.15
N GLY A 81 22.52 -17.02 1.55
CA GLY A 81 21.36 -17.94 1.63
C GLY A 81 20.47 -17.97 0.38
N GLY A 82 20.76 -17.18 -0.65
CA GLY A 82 19.98 -17.11 -1.89
C GLY A 82 19.39 -15.71 -2.15
N VAL A 83 18.31 -15.70 -2.92
CA VAL A 83 17.57 -14.49 -3.32
C VAL A 83 16.17 -14.53 -2.70
N PHE A 84 15.79 -13.46 -2.03
CA PHE A 84 14.51 -13.34 -1.35
C PHE A 84 13.77 -12.12 -1.90
N VAL A 85 12.51 -12.31 -2.27
CA VAL A 85 11.58 -11.21 -2.55
C VAL A 85 10.88 -10.87 -1.23
N VAL A 86 10.98 -9.62 -0.82
CA VAL A 86 10.38 -9.10 0.42
C VAL A 86 9.41 -8.00 0.02
N ASP A 87 8.13 -8.27 0.23
CA ASP A 87 7.02 -7.35 -0.02
C ASP A 87 6.41 -6.98 1.34
N THR A 88 6.19 -5.69 1.58
CA THR A 88 5.71 -5.20 2.88
C THR A 88 4.24 -4.81 2.76
N LYS A 89 3.38 -5.50 3.51
CA LYS A 89 1.95 -5.13 3.61
C LYS A 89 1.56 -4.83 5.04
N ALA A 90 0.89 -3.70 5.23
CA ALA A 90 0.27 -3.34 6.49
C ALA A 90 -1.10 -4.05 6.64
N TRP A 91 -1.08 -5.34 6.92
CA TRP A 91 -2.30 -6.11 7.19
C TRP A 91 -2.71 -6.03 8.66
N ARG A 92 -4.01 -5.91 8.88
CA ARG A 92 -4.62 -6.05 10.21
C ARG A 92 -5.05 -7.50 10.39
N GLU A 93 -4.78 -8.07 11.57
CA GLU A 93 -5.26 -9.40 11.97
C GLU A 93 -4.87 -10.50 10.97
N VAL A 94 -3.57 -10.68 10.75
CA VAL A 94 -3.06 -11.76 9.89
C VAL A 94 -3.32 -13.11 10.55
N SER A 95 -3.96 -14.02 9.83
CA SER A 95 -4.14 -15.41 10.26
C SER A 95 -3.91 -16.38 9.12
N ILE A 96 -3.46 -17.59 9.45
CA ILE A 96 -3.27 -18.69 8.51
C ILE A 96 -4.14 -19.85 8.98
N ALA A 97 -5.05 -20.30 8.14
CA ALA A 97 -5.95 -21.40 8.43
C ALA A 97 -6.17 -22.24 7.16
N ASP A 98 -6.06 -23.56 7.29
CA ASP A 98 -6.26 -24.52 6.19
C ASP A 98 -5.45 -24.19 4.91
N GLY A 99 -4.22 -23.72 5.09
CA GLY A 99 -3.33 -23.34 3.99
C GLY A 99 -3.69 -22.02 3.30
N ARG A 100 -4.67 -21.28 3.82
CA ARG A 100 -5.09 -19.96 3.35
C ARG A 100 -4.61 -18.88 4.29
N ILE A 101 -4.43 -17.69 3.74
CA ILE A 101 -3.90 -16.52 4.45
C ILE A 101 -4.96 -15.43 4.43
N PHE A 102 -5.31 -14.92 5.60
CA PHE A 102 -6.38 -13.95 5.76
C PHE A 102 -5.86 -12.62 6.32
N ARG A 103 -6.46 -11.52 5.87
CA ARG A 103 -6.34 -10.18 6.47
C ARG A 103 -7.69 -9.81 7.09
N GLY A 104 -7.83 -10.04 8.40
CA GLY A 104 -9.15 -10.01 9.03
C GLY A 104 -10.05 -11.12 8.47
N GLN A 105 -11.10 -10.77 7.73
CA GLN A 105 -12.02 -11.73 7.10
C GLN A 105 -11.78 -11.91 5.59
N ASP A 106 -10.91 -11.10 4.98
CA ASP A 106 -10.61 -11.20 3.56
C ASP A 106 -9.55 -12.29 3.32
N ASP A 107 -9.83 -13.21 2.40
CA ASP A 107 -8.86 -14.19 1.90
C ASP A 107 -7.87 -13.49 0.96
N ALA A 108 -6.59 -13.48 1.32
CA ALA A 108 -5.49 -12.86 0.58
C ALA A 108 -4.56 -13.90 -0.05
N THR A 109 -4.99 -15.17 -0.12
CA THR A 109 -4.14 -16.27 -0.61
C THR A 109 -3.70 -16.04 -2.05
N ASP A 110 -4.63 -15.72 -2.96
CA ASP A 110 -4.30 -15.51 -4.39
C ASP A 110 -3.39 -14.28 -4.59
N ASP A 111 -3.62 -13.21 -3.82
CA ASP A 111 -2.75 -12.02 -3.83
C ASP A 111 -1.30 -12.40 -3.49
N LEU A 112 -1.09 -13.28 -2.51
CA LEU A 112 0.25 -13.74 -2.13
C LEU A 112 0.82 -14.78 -3.10
N MET A 113 -0.01 -15.69 -3.63
CA MET A 113 0.45 -16.69 -4.61
C MET A 113 0.93 -16.03 -5.90
N ASN A 114 0.28 -14.95 -6.34
CA ASN A 114 0.75 -14.14 -7.47
C ASN A 114 2.17 -13.57 -7.26
N LEU A 115 2.53 -13.24 -6.01
CA LEU A 115 3.90 -12.82 -5.68
C LEU A 115 4.87 -14.00 -5.72
N ALA A 116 4.45 -15.19 -5.28
CA ALA A 116 5.26 -16.40 -5.35
C ALA A 116 5.54 -16.82 -6.80
N ASP A 117 4.52 -16.73 -7.67
CA ASP A 117 4.63 -17.04 -9.11
C ASP A 117 5.62 -16.12 -9.83
N LEU A 118 5.79 -14.89 -9.32
CA LEU A 118 6.81 -13.97 -9.81
C LEU A 118 8.19 -14.64 -9.80
N GLY A 119 8.55 -15.32 -8.70
CA GLY A 119 9.83 -16.02 -8.55
C GLY A 119 10.02 -17.26 -9.44
N TYR A 120 8.93 -17.83 -9.96
CA TYR A 120 8.96 -19.02 -10.83
C TYR A 120 8.93 -18.68 -12.33
N THR A 121 8.48 -17.48 -12.69
CA THR A 121 8.42 -17.04 -14.08
C THR A 121 9.79 -16.52 -14.52
N ILE A 122 10.72 -17.43 -14.79
CA ILE A 122 11.98 -17.14 -15.49
C ILE A 122 11.90 -17.78 -16.87
N GLU A 123 11.46 -17.01 -17.87
CA GLU A 123 11.66 -17.27 -19.30
C GLU A 123 12.40 -16.11 -19.95
#